data_AF-A0A497QWN2-F1
#
_entry.id   AF-A0A497QWN2-F1
#
_cell.length_a   1.000
_cell.length_b   1.000
_cell.length_c   1.000
_cell.angle_alpha   90.00
_cell.angle_beta   90.00
_cell.angle_gamma   90.00
#
_symmetry.space_group_name_H-M   'P 1'
#
loop_
_entity.id
_entity.type
_entity.pdbx_description
1 polymer ?
#
loop_
_entity_poly.entity_id
_entity_poly.type
_entity_poly.pdbx_seq_one_letter_code
_entity_poly.pdbx_strand_id
1 'polypeptide(L)' 'MNLNNYTKIPVEEAIIPKNGSTVYVDKYWCIVDNCVLFYRDVAPQCNSNREIAERVAEKLYPEATVQFIPRIYK' A
#
# COMPACT_ATOMS: atom_id res chain seq x y z
N MET A 1 2.79 17.64 8.45
CA MET A 1 3.53 16.39 8.72
C MET A 1 4.66 16.32 7.71
N ASN A 2 5.89 16.06 8.14
CA ASN A 2 6.97 15.76 7.19
C ASN A 2 6.66 14.40 6.55
N LEU A 3 6.40 14.40 5.25
CA LEU A 3 5.94 13.24 4.48
C LEU A 3 7.09 12.29 4.08
N ASN A 4 8.33 12.53 4.53
CA ASN A 4 9.53 11.85 4.01
C ASN A 4 9.82 10.44 4.60
N ASN A 5 8.95 9.88 5.45
CA ASN A 5 9.18 8.58 6.08
C ASN A 5 8.22 7.52 5.55
N TYR A 6 8.23 7.32 4.23
CA TYR A 6 7.59 6.17 3.63
C TYR A 6 8.61 5.31 2.88
N THR A 7 8.37 4.01 2.91
CA THR A 7 9.16 3.02 2.16
C THR A 7 8.31 2.46 1.05
N LYS A 8 8.94 2.29 -0.11
CA LYS A 8 8.35 1.71 -1.31
C LYS A 8 8.70 0.23 -1.34
N ILE A 9 7.68 -0.62 -1.41
CA ILE A 9 7.85 -2.06 -1.64
C ILE A 9 7.20 -2.39 -2.98
N PRO A 10 7.88 -3.07 -3.92
CA PRO A 10 7.28 -3.47 -5.19
C PRO A 10 5.98 -4.24 -4.96
N VAL A 11 4.94 -3.94 -5.75
CA VAL A 11 3.64 -4.63 -5.63
C VAL A 11 3.82 -6.16 -5.76
N GLU A 12 4.66 -6.60 -6.70
CA GLU A 12 4.97 -8.01 -6.92
C GLU A 12 5.59 -8.68 -5.68
N GLU A 13 6.35 -7.94 -4.87
CA GLU A 13 6.92 -8.45 -3.64
C GLU A 13 5.88 -8.50 -2.52
N ALA A 14 5.04 -7.47 -2.43
CA ALA A 14 4.01 -7.34 -1.41
C ALA A 14 2.89 -8.40 -1.51
N ILE A 15 2.66 -8.96 -2.70
CA ILE A 15 1.66 -10.01 -2.94
C ILE A 15 2.20 -11.43 -2.75
N ILE A 16 3.52 -11.61 -2.59
CA ILE A 16 4.11 -12.93 -2.39
C ILE A 16 4.11 -13.24 -0.89
N PRO A 17 3.47 -14.33 -0.44
CA PRO A 17 3.59 -14.79 0.94
C PRO A 17 5.05 -15.15 1.25
N LYS A 18 5.65 -14.53 2.27
CA LYS A 18 7.02 -14.83 2.74
C LYS A 18 6.99 -15.31 4.19
N ASN A 19 7.72 -16.40 4.48
CA ASN A 19 8.07 -16.92 5.82
C ASN A 19 7.15 -16.48 6.98
N GLY A 20 5.96 -17.09 7.09
CA GLY A 20 5.04 -16.84 8.22
C GLY A 20 4.53 -15.41 8.37
N SER A 21 4.76 -14.54 7.38
CA SER A 21 4.42 -13.12 7.41
C SER A 21 3.05 -12.85 6.78
N THR A 22 2.36 -11.89 7.37
CA THR A 22 1.00 -11.46 7.02
C THR A 22 0.96 -10.89 5.60
N VAL A 23 0.18 -11.52 4.71
CA VAL A 23 -0.10 -10.95 3.39
C VAL A 23 -1.16 -9.85 3.55
N TYR A 24 -0.80 -8.61 3.22
CA TYR A 24 -1.71 -7.47 3.30
C TYR A 24 -2.48 -7.33 1.99
N VAL A 25 -3.51 -8.14 1.81
CA VAL A 25 -4.21 -8.22 0.53
C VAL A 25 -5.72 -8.34 0.78
N ASP A 26 -6.50 -7.91 -0.21
CA ASP A 26 -7.90 -7.43 -0.14
C ASP A 26 -8.05 -6.01 0.40
N LYS A 27 -7.27 -5.08 -0.14
CA LYS A 27 -7.36 -3.65 0.19
C LYS A 27 -7.09 -2.77 -1.02
N TYR A 28 -7.52 -1.53 -0.93
CA TYR A 28 -7.12 -0.42 -1.81
C TYR A 28 -5.80 0.17 -1.30
N TRP A 29 -4.79 0.20 -2.14
CA TRP A 29 -3.43 0.62 -1.81
C TRP A 29 -3.06 1.91 -2.51
N CYS A 30 -2.31 2.77 -1.81
CA CYS A 30 -1.61 3.87 -2.45
C CYS A 30 -0.36 3.32 -3.16
N ILE A 31 -0.29 3.52 -4.48
CA ILE A 31 0.76 3.00 -5.37
C ILE A 31 1.52 4.17 -5.99
N VAL A 32 2.84 4.19 -5.79
CA VAL A 32 3.77 5.14 -6.43
C VAL A 32 4.89 4.33 -7.07
N ASP A 33 5.21 4.59 -8.33
CA ASP A 33 6.25 3.87 -9.08
C ASP A 33 6.12 2.34 -9.01
N ASN A 34 4.88 1.84 -9.16
CA ASN A 34 4.56 0.41 -9.05
C ASN A 34 4.91 -0.22 -7.68
N CYS A 35 4.98 0.59 -6.63
CA CYS A 35 5.27 0.18 -5.26
C CYS A 35 4.14 0.55 -4.30
N VAL A 36 3.84 -0.35 -3.37
CA VAL A 36 3.01 -0.03 -2.20
C VAL A 36 3.80 0.80 -1.19
N LEU A 37 3.10 1.69 -0.48
CA LEU A 37 3.72 2.56 0.51
C LEU A 37 3.54 2.03 1.94
N PHE A 38 4.61 2.10 2.73
CA PHE A 38 4.60 1.83 4.16
C PHE A 38 5.09 3.05 4.93
N TYR A 39 4.29 3.54 5.88
CA TYR A 39 4.73 4.60 6.78
C TYR A 39 5.64 4.02 7.87
N ARG A 40 6.85 4.59 7.99
CA ARG A 40 7.90 4.15 8.93
C ARG A 40 8.14 2.63 8.90
N ASP A 41 8.15 2.02 7.71
CA ASP A 41 8.37 0.58 7.49
C ASP A 41 7.36 -0.38 8.14
N VAL A 42 6.33 0.13 8.83
CA VAL A 42 5.45 -0.69 9.68
C VAL A 42 4.00 -0.62 9.23
N ALA A 43 3.52 0.56 8.85
CA ALA A 43 2.10 0.79 8.61
C ALA A 43 1.79 0.87 7.10
N PRO A 44 1.17 -0.15 6.50
CA PRO A 44 0.80 -0.12 5.09
C PRO A 44 -0.22 0.98 4.82
N GLN A 45 0.02 1.78 3.78
CA GLN A 45 -0.89 2.83 3.33
C GLN A 45 -1.97 2.24 2.42
N CYS A 46 -2.89 1.54 3.06
CA CYS A 46 -4.00 0.84 2.43
C CYS A 46 -5.28 0.98 3.25
N ASN A 47 -6.43 0.76 2.61
CA ASN A 47 -7.71 0.76 3.28
C ASN A 47 -8.67 -0.26 2.64
N SER A 48 -9.61 -0.80 3.41
CA SER A 48 -10.69 -1.62 2.85
C SER A 48 -11.72 -0.78 2.09
N ASN A 49 -11.81 0.52 2.40
CA ASN A 49 -12.66 1.49 1.72
C ASN A 49 -11.84 2.30 0.70
N ARG A 50 -12.30 2.28 -0.55
CA ARG A 50 -11.67 2.99 -1.67
C ARG A 50 -11.58 4.50 -1.46
N GLU A 51 -12.68 5.13 -1.04
CA GLU A 51 -12.77 6.59 -0.89
C GLU A 51 -11.78 7.09 0.17
N ILE A 52 -11.58 6.33 1.24
CA ILE A 52 -10.59 6.67 2.27
C ILE A 52 -9.18 6.56 1.69
N ALA A 53 -8.88 5.51 0.92
CA ALA A 53 -7.58 5.37 0.27
C ALA A 53 -7.31 6.51 -0.72
N GLU A 54 -8.32 6.93 -1.50
CA GLU A 54 -8.22 8.04 -2.45
C GLU A 54 -7.95 9.37 -1.73
N ARG A 55 -8.69 9.69 -0.66
CA ARG A 55 -8.45 10.90 0.13
C ARG A 55 -7.06 10.91 0.79
N VAL A 56 -6.56 9.75 1.22
CA VAL A 56 -5.21 9.61 1.77
C VAL A 56 -4.16 9.85 0.69
N ALA A 57 -4.33 9.25 -0.49
CA ALA A 57 -3.45 9.46 -1.64
C ALA A 57 -3.41 10.95 -2.02
N GLU A 58 -4.54 11.58 -2.28
CA GLU A 58 -4.62 13.00 -2.66
C GLU A 58 -3.94 13.93 -1.64
N LYS A 59 -4.10 13.65 -0.34
CA LYS A 59 -3.60 14.53 0.72
C LYS A 59 -2.13 14.32 1.06
N LEU A 60 -1.66 13.07 1.03
CA LEU A 60 -0.35 12.70 1.56
C LEU A 60 0.63 12.24 0.47
N TYR A 61 0.13 11.73 -0.63
CA TYR A 61 0.90 11.13 -1.72
C TYR A 61 0.35 11.59 -3.08
N PRO A 62 0.54 12.86 -3.48
CA PRO A 62 -0.08 13.43 -4.68
C PRO A 62 0.22 12.65 -5.98
N GLU A 63 1.35 11.96 -6.03
CA GLU A 63 1.77 11.09 -7.12
C GLU A 63 1.21 9.65 -7.05
N ALA A 64 0.49 9.30 -5.99
CA ALA A 64 -0.04 7.96 -5.80
C ALA A 64 -1.32 7.72 -6.58
N THR A 65 -1.42 6.52 -7.14
CA THR A 65 -2.68 5.96 -7.64
C THR A 65 -3.26 5.01 -6.60
N VAL A 66 -4.58 4.85 -6.57
CA VAL A 66 -5.22 3.87 -5.70
C VAL A 66 -5.57 2.62 -6.49
N GLN A 67 -5.04 1.48 -6.07
CA GLN A 67 -5.27 0.19 -6.73
C GLN A 67 -5.77 -0.86 -5.75
N PHE A 68 -6.78 -1.63 -6.15
CA PHE A 68 -7.22 -2.78 -5.37
C PHE A 68 -6.29 -3.96 -5.63
N ILE A 69 -5.70 -4.50 -4.56
CA ILE A 69 -4.82 -5.67 -4.65
C ILE A 69 -5.52 -6.86 -3.98
N PRO A 70 -6.01 -7.85 -4.76
CA PRO A 70 -6.73 -9.00 -4.22
C PRO A 70 -5.80 -9.98 -3.51
N ARG A 71 -6.35 -10.75 -2.56
CA ARG A 71 -5.69 -11.91 -1.94
C ARG A 71 -5.35 -12.95 -2.99
N ILE A 72 -4.07 -13.29 -3.05
CA ILE A 72 -3.60 -14.52 -3.70
C ILE A 72 -3.39 -15.54 -2.59
N TYR A 73 -4.40 -16.38 -2.34
CA TYR A 73 -4.22 -17.61 -1.59
C TYR A 73 -3.64 -18.67 -2.53
N LYS A 74 -2.70 -19.47 -2.02
CA LYS A 74 -2.34 -20.75 -2.61
C LYS A 74 -2.81 -21.87 -1.69
#